data_AF-A0A519ZZ11-F1
#
_entry.id   AF-A0A519ZZ11-F1
#
_cell.length_a   1.000
_cell.length_b   1.000
_cell.length_c   1.000
_cell.angle_alpha   90.00
_cell.angle_beta   90.00
_cell.angle_gamma   90.00
#
_symmetry.space_group_name_H-M   'P 1'
#
loop_
_entity.id
_entity.type
_entity.pdbx_description
1 polymer ?
#
loop_
_entity_poly.entity_id
_entity_poly.type
_entity_poly.pdbx_seq_one_letter_code
_entity_poly.pdbx_strand_id
1 'polypeptide(L)'
;MAAYHTAAVPTLAIGHTLAGLAENDHAHDTLRAYIDPKIQRTYAKRLASAKQQSATARAFSQKLEVKFGTLVPQMQAAGVTILAGSDSGPFNSFTYPGASLHDELRLLVQAGLTPAQALRAATLNGATFMGVDARSGSIAEGKDADLVLLTANPLTDITNTRKIAAVVSRGKLYTQADLGRMLAAIKNK
;
A
#
# COMPACT_ATOMS: atom_id res chain seq x y z
N MET A 1 -0.30 21.18 -14.71
CA MET A 1 -0.07 20.27 -13.56
C MET A 1 1.29 20.47 -12.95
N ALA A 2 2.40 20.32 -13.69
CA ALA A 2 3.76 20.56 -13.17
C ALA A 2 3.97 21.96 -12.54
N ALA A 3 3.38 23.02 -13.12
CA ALA A 3 3.46 24.38 -12.60
C ALA A 3 2.75 24.62 -11.25
N TYR A 4 1.91 23.68 -10.80
CA TYR A 4 1.13 23.80 -9.56
C TYR A 4 1.56 22.82 -8.48
N HIS A 5 2.70 22.12 -8.67
CA HIS A 5 3.20 21.11 -7.74
C HIS A 5 2.13 20.05 -7.35
N THR A 6 1.25 19.70 -8.29
CA THR A 6 0.17 18.76 -8.03
C THR A 6 0.73 17.39 -7.71
N ALA A 7 0.32 16.83 -6.58
CA ALA A 7 0.57 15.45 -6.20
C ALA A 7 -0.74 14.67 -6.15
N ALA A 8 -0.66 13.36 -6.42
CA ALA A 8 -1.80 12.46 -6.37
C ALA A 8 -1.42 11.14 -5.69
N VAL A 9 -2.34 10.62 -4.87
CA VAL A 9 -2.27 9.27 -4.29
C VAL A 9 -3.32 8.42 -5.03
N PRO A 10 -2.93 7.59 -6.01
CA PRO A 10 -3.89 6.83 -6.82
C PRO A 10 -4.73 5.85 -5.98
N THR A 11 -4.14 5.28 -4.95
CA THR A 11 -4.82 4.37 -4.02
C THR A 11 -5.42 3.16 -4.75
N LEU A 12 -4.65 2.55 -5.64
CA LEU A 12 -5.11 1.41 -6.44
C LEU A 12 -5.43 0.19 -5.57
N ALA A 13 -4.74 0.01 -4.44
CA ALA A 13 -4.89 -1.14 -3.56
C ALA A 13 -6.34 -1.34 -3.07
N ILE A 14 -6.99 -0.28 -2.57
CA ILE A 14 -8.40 -0.39 -2.11
C ILE A 14 -9.34 -0.64 -3.29
N GLY A 15 -9.12 0.02 -4.43
CA GLY A 15 -9.92 -0.20 -5.64
C GLY A 15 -9.86 -1.65 -6.10
N HIS A 16 -8.66 -2.22 -6.11
CA HIS A 16 -8.41 -3.63 -6.42
C HIS A 16 -9.10 -4.58 -5.42
N THR A 17 -8.95 -4.32 -4.12
CA THR A 17 -9.62 -5.11 -3.07
C THR A 17 -11.14 -5.08 -3.20
N LEU A 18 -11.74 -3.90 -3.44
CA LEU A 18 -13.18 -3.73 -3.53
C LEU A 18 -13.75 -4.34 -4.82
N ALA A 19 -13.06 -4.21 -5.95
CA ALA A 19 -13.50 -4.74 -7.24
C ALA A 19 -13.55 -6.27 -7.28
N GLY A 20 -12.71 -6.95 -6.48
CA GLY A 20 -12.70 -8.41 -6.33
C GLY A 20 -13.32 -8.90 -5.01
N LEU A 21 -13.98 -8.02 -4.24
CA LEU A 21 -14.39 -8.35 -2.88
C LEU A 21 -15.37 -9.54 -2.82
N ALA A 22 -16.28 -9.65 -3.79
CA ALA A 22 -17.28 -10.72 -3.81
C ALA A 22 -16.71 -12.06 -4.31
N GLU A 23 -15.70 -12.01 -5.19
CA GLU A 23 -15.11 -13.14 -5.89
C GLU A 23 -13.90 -13.74 -5.16
N ASN A 24 -13.11 -12.93 -4.48
CA ASN A 24 -11.90 -13.38 -3.80
C ASN A 24 -12.23 -14.27 -2.59
N ASP A 25 -11.40 -15.28 -2.36
CA ASP A 25 -11.47 -16.10 -1.16
C ASP A 25 -10.85 -15.37 0.04
N HIS A 26 -11.71 -15.00 0.99
CA HIS A 26 -11.32 -14.34 2.24
C HIS A 26 -11.32 -15.29 3.44
N ALA A 27 -11.63 -16.58 3.25
CA ALA A 27 -11.72 -17.56 4.33
C ALA A 27 -10.35 -17.84 4.94
N HIS A 28 -9.29 -17.79 4.12
CA HIS A 28 -7.91 -18.12 4.49
C HIS A 28 -7.04 -16.88 4.74
N ASP A 29 -7.65 -15.71 4.94
CA ASP A 29 -6.93 -14.47 5.18
C ASP A 29 -6.28 -14.46 6.58
N THR A 30 -4.97 -14.72 6.60
CA THR A 30 -4.16 -14.76 7.82
C THR A 30 -3.99 -13.40 8.50
N LEU A 31 -4.15 -12.28 7.78
CA LEU A 31 -3.96 -10.94 8.34
C LEU A 31 -5.12 -10.51 9.24
N ARG A 32 -6.29 -11.16 9.11
CA ARG A 32 -7.43 -10.95 10.00
C ARG A 32 -7.08 -11.17 11.47
N ALA A 33 -6.13 -12.07 11.77
CA ALA A 33 -5.72 -12.36 13.14
C ALA A 33 -5.08 -11.16 13.87
N TYR A 34 -4.73 -10.09 13.16
CA TYR A 34 -4.13 -8.88 13.70
C TYR A 34 -5.09 -7.68 13.75
N ILE A 35 -6.36 -7.89 13.41
CA ILE A 35 -7.39 -6.86 13.37
C ILE A 35 -8.41 -7.08 14.48
N ASP A 36 -8.73 -6.01 15.21
CA ASP A 36 -9.71 -6.04 16.30
C ASP A 36 -11.05 -6.67 15.84
N PRO A 37 -11.64 -7.60 16.60
CA PRO A 37 -12.89 -8.25 16.24
C PRO A 37 -14.05 -7.29 15.90
N LYS A 38 -14.10 -6.09 16.50
CA LYS A 38 -15.10 -5.05 16.19
C LYS A 38 -14.91 -4.51 14.78
N ILE A 39 -13.68 -4.34 14.33
CA ILE A 39 -13.36 -3.92 12.95
C ILE A 39 -13.70 -5.06 11.98
N GLN A 40 -13.34 -6.31 12.32
CA GLN A 40 -13.65 -7.47 11.47
C GLN A 40 -15.15 -7.63 11.19
N ARG A 41 -16.04 -7.26 12.14
CA ARG A 41 -17.50 -7.28 11.92
C ARG A 41 -17.94 -6.37 10.77
N THR A 42 -17.20 -5.29 10.49
CA THR A 42 -17.50 -4.41 9.36
C THR A 42 -17.22 -5.11 8.02
N TYR A 43 -16.24 -6.04 7.99
CA TYR A 43 -15.86 -6.77 6.79
C TYR A 43 -16.96 -7.74 6.37
N ALA A 44 -17.57 -8.45 7.32
CA ALA A 44 -18.69 -9.35 7.05
C ALA A 44 -19.87 -8.62 6.40
N LYS A 45 -20.21 -7.42 6.91
CA LYS A 45 -21.28 -6.59 6.33
C LYS A 45 -20.94 -6.13 4.92
N ARG A 46 -19.71 -5.65 4.69
CA ARG A 46 -19.24 -5.20 3.37
C ARG A 46 -19.23 -6.36 2.37
N LEU A 47 -18.72 -7.53 2.77
CA LEU A 47 -18.70 -8.74 1.94
C LEU A 47 -20.10 -9.22 1.57
N ALA A 48 -21.04 -9.24 2.53
CA ALA A 48 -22.42 -9.60 2.25
C ALA A 48 -23.07 -8.63 1.25
N SER A 49 -22.84 -7.32 1.43
CA SER A 49 -23.31 -6.29 0.49
C SER A 49 -22.70 -6.44 -0.90
N ALA A 50 -21.39 -6.72 -1.00
CA ALA A 50 -20.71 -6.95 -2.27
C ALA A 50 -21.27 -8.17 -3.02
N LYS A 51 -21.56 -9.27 -2.31
CA LYS A 51 -22.17 -10.48 -2.90
C LYS A 51 -23.59 -10.25 -3.42
N GLN A 52 -24.30 -9.24 -2.92
CA GLN A 52 -25.64 -8.87 -3.37
C GLN A 52 -25.62 -7.88 -4.55
N GLN A 53 -24.45 -7.38 -4.97
CA GLN A 53 -24.37 -6.46 -6.09
C GLN A 53 -24.74 -7.15 -7.41
N SER A 54 -25.45 -6.40 -8.26
CA SER A 54 -25.76 -6.85 -9.62
C SER A 54 -24.48 -7.09 -10.41
N ALA A 55 -24.54 -7.99 -11.40
CA ALA A 55 -23.43 -8.24 -12.31
C ALA A 55 -22.95 -6.94 -12.99
N THR A 56 -23.87 -6.05 -13.35
CA THR A 56 -23.56 -4.73 -13.94
C THR A 56 -22.77 -3.83 -12.99
N ALA A 57 -23.15 -3.77 -11.71
CA ALA A 57 -22.43 -2.96 -10.73
C ALA A 57 -21.01 -3.49 -10.46
N ARG A 58 -20.85 -4.83 -10.44
CA ARG A 58 -19.53 -5.47 -10.31
C ARG A 58 -18.65 -5.22 -11.52
N ALA A 59 -19.18 -5.42 -12.72
CA ALA A 59 -18.47 -5.13 -13.98
C ALA A 59 -18.07 -3.65 -14.08
N PHE A 60 -18.93 -2.74 -13.62
CA PHE A 60 -18.61 -1.31 -13.56
C PHE A 60 -17.44 -1.02 -12.60
N SER A 61 -17.44 -1.62 -11.41
CA SER A 61 -16.38 -1.46 -10.42
C SER A 61 -15.03 -1.98 -10.93
N GLN A 62 -15.03 -3.15 -11.58
CA GLN A 62 -13.84 -3.71 -12.25
C GLN A 62 -13.33 -2.80 -13.37
N LYS A 63 -14.25 -2.24 -14.18
CA LYS A 63 -13.89 -1.30 -15.24
C LYS A 63 -13.27 -0.01 -14.69
N LEU A 64 -13.76 0.50 -13.55
CA LEU A 64 -13.17 1.66 -12.88
C LEU A 64 -11.78 1.36 -12.34
N GLU A 65 -11.56 0.20 -11.72
CA GLU A 65 -10.24 -0.20 -11.23
C GLU A 65 -9.19 -0.22 -12.36
N VAL A 66 -9.52 -0.88 -13.48
CA VAL A 66 -8.65 -0.90 -14.66
C VAL A 66 -8.43 0.53 -15.16
N LYS A 67 -9.48 1.33 -15.23
CA LYS A 67 -9.39 2.72 -15.71
C LYS A 67 -8.44 3.54 -14.84
N PHE A 68 -8.55 3.48 -13.51
CA PHE A 68 -7.65 4.19 -12.60
C PHE A 68 -6.20 3.76 -12.77
N GLY A 69 -5.93 2.47 -12.97
CA GLY A 69 -4.60 1.97 -13.32
C GLY A 69 -4.03 2.68 -14.57
N THR A 70 -4.83 2.81 -15.64
CA THR A 70 -4.37 3.50 -16.87
C THR A 70 -4.09 4.99 -16.71
N LEU A 71 -4.66 5.65 -15.68
CA LEU A 71 -4.44 7.07 -15.44
C LEU A 71 -3.10 7.35 -14.78
N VAL A 72 -2.52 6.41 -14.03
CA VAL A 72 -1.25 6.60 -13.31
C VAL A 72 -0.11 7.05 -14.23
N PRO A 73 0.24 6.34 -15.32
CA PRO A 73 1.31 6.79 -16.21
C PRO A 73 0.96 8.10 -16.93
N GLN A 74 -0.32 8.36 -17.21
CA GLN A 74 -0.76 9.61 -17.84
C GLN A 74 -0.57 10.81 -16.91
N MET A 75 -0.92 10.66 -15.62
CA MET A 75 -0.67 11.66 -14.59
C MET A 75 0.83 11.94 -14.45
N GLN A 76 1.64 10.88 -14.41
CA GLN A 76 3.09 11.02 -14.31
C GLN A 76 3.67 11.74 -15.54
N ALA A 77 3.24 11.38 -16.76
CA ALA A 77 3.65 12.05 -18.00
C ALA A 77 3.22 13.53 -18.05
N ALA A 78 2.10 13.88 -17.41
CA ALA A 78 1.64 15.26 -17.26
C ALA A 78 2.39 16.04 -16.14
N GLY A 79 3.37 15.42 -15.48
CA GLY A 79 4.16 16.03 -14.41
C GLY A 79 3.48 16.05 -13.04
N VAL A 80 2.45 15.21 -12.82
CA VAL A 80 1.88 15.01 -11.49
C VAL A 80 2.82 14.13 -10.67
N THR A 81 3.11 14.54 -9.43
CA THR A 81 3.90 13.72 -8.51
C THR A 81 3.04 12.59 -7.97
N ILE A 82 3.43 11.35 -8.26
CA ILE A 82 2.74 10.17 -7.72
C ILE A 82 3.27 9.87 -6.31
N LEU A 83 2.35 9.75 -5.37
CA LEU A 83 2.57 9.31 -3.99
C LEU A 83 1.95 7.91 -3.81
N ALA A 84 2.51 7.11 -2.92
CA ALA A 84 1.95 5.80 -2.58
C ALA A 84 1.12 5.87 -1.29
N GLY A 85 -0.08 5.30 -1.34
CA GLY A 85 -0.97 5.16 -0.20
C GLY A 85 -2.04 4.14 -0.55
N SER A 86 -2.43 3.31 0.42
CA SER A 86 -3.34 2.19 0.17
C SER A 86 -4.76 2.40 0.69
N ASP A 87 -4.99 3.51 1.41
CA ASP A 87 -6.22 3.78 2.15
C ASP A 87 -6.55 2.67 3.17
N SER A 88 -5.51 2.09 3.79
CA SER A 88 -5.69 1.17 4.91
C SER A 88 -6.35 1.88 6.09
N GLY A 89 -7.40 1.29 6.65
CA GLY A 89 -8.09 1.87 7.79
C GLY A 89 -9.24 0.99 8.29
N PRO A 90 -9.82 1.33 9.45
CA PRO A 90 -10.85 0.52 10.09
C PRO A 90 -12.13 0.34 9.25
N PHE A 91 -12.36 1.20 8.24
CA PHE A 91 -13.56 1.17 7.40
C PHE A 91 -13.34 0.59 6.00
N ASN A 92 -12.08 0.22 5.68
CA ASN A 92 -11.69 -0.33 4.39
C ASN A 92 -11.35 -1.81 4.56
N SER A 93 -12.34 -2.64 4.23
CA SER A 93 -12.31 -4.08 4.47
C SER A 93 -11.21 -4.75 3.66
N PHE A 94 -10.45 -5.64 4.30
CA PHE A 94 -9.35 -6.39 3.69
C PHE A 94 -8.19 -5.52 3.15
N THR A 95 -8.08 -4.27 3.63
CA THR A 95 -6.97 -3.35 3.30
C THR A 95 -6.17 -3.05 4.57
N TYR A 96 -5.12 -3.85 4.79
CA TYR A 96 -4.41 -3.91 6.07
C TYR A 96 -3.22 -2.95 6.15
N PRO A 97 -3.04 -2.22 7.28
CA PRO A 97 -1.86 -1.38 7.49
C PRO A 97 -0.55 -2.15 7.27
N GLY A 98 0.40 -1.50 6.59
CA GLY A 98 1.65 -2.12 6.16
C GLY A 98 1.48 -3.01 4.92
N ALA A 99 0.72 -4.11 5.04
CA ALA A 99 0.62 -5.11 3.97
C ALA A 99 0.05 -4.54 2.66
N SER A 100 -0.98 -3.69 2.72
CA SER A 100 -1.62 -3.12 1.52
C SER A 100 -0.78 -2.05 0.84
N LEU A 101 0.21 -1.44 1.52
CA LEU A 101 1.14 -0.52 0.86
C LEU A 101 2.06 -1.27 -0.10
N HIS A 102 2.46 -2.51 0.22
CA HIS A 102 3.19 -3.36 -0.72
C HIS A 102 2.34 -3.72 -1.96
N ASP A 103 1.03 -3.90 -1.78
CA ASP A 103 0.11 -4.12 -2.89
C ASP A 103 -0.04 -2.87 -3.76
N GLU A 104 -0.09 -1.69 -3.14
CA GLU A 104 -0.05 -0.41 -3.88
C GLU A 104 1.19 -0.31 -4.75
N LEU A 105 2.39 -0.62 -4.22
CA LEU A 105 3.63 -0.57 -5.02
C LEU A 105 3.60 -1.56 -6.19
N ARG A 106 3.08 -2.77 -5.96
CA ARG A 106 2.90 -3.77 -7.02
C ARG A 106 1.95 -3.26 -8.10
N LEU A 107 0.82 -2.66 -7.70
CA LEU A 107 -0.19 -2.14 -8.62
C LEU A 107 0.31 -0.91 -9.39
N LEU A 108 1.09 -0.04 -8.77
CA LEU A 108 1.75 1.08 -9.46
C LEU A 108 2.70 0.59 -10.55
N VAL A 109 3.49 -0.46 -10.27
CA VAL A 109 4.35 -1.08 -11.29
C VAL A 109 3.52 -1.74 -12.39
N GLN A 110 2.46 -2.48 -12.02
CA GLN A 110 1.53 -3.07 -12.99
C GLN A 110 0.84 -2.01 -13.87
N ALA A 111 0.60 -0.81 -13.32
CA ALA A 111 0.04 0.34 -14.04
C ALA A 111 1.04 1.02 -14.99
N GLY A 112 2.34 0.68 -14.92
CA GLY A 112 3.36 1.15 -15.86
C GLY A 112 4.50 1.95 -15.24
N LEU A 113 4.56 2.09 -13.91
CA LEU A 113 5.75 2.66 -13.25
C LEU A 113 6.90 1.65 -13.22
N THR A 114 8.13 2.14 -13.23
CA THR A 114 9.29 1.32 -12.89
C THR A 114 9.31 1.04 -11.39
N PRO A 115 9.94 -0.06 -10.92
CA PRO A 115 10.10 -0.31 -9.49
C PRO A 115 10.77 0.86 -8.74
N ALA A 116 11.74 1.54 -9.37
CA ALA A 116 12.37 2.73 -8.79
C ALA A 116 11.39 3.90 -8.60
N GLN A 117 10.48 4.12 -9.56
CA GLN A 117 9.45 5.15 -9.45
C GLN A 117 8.43 4.81 -8.35
N ALA A 118 8.02 3.55 -8.24
CA ALA A 118 7.14 3.09 -7.17
C ALA A 118 7.78 3.27 -5.77
N LEU A 119 9.07 2.90 -5.62
CA LEU A 119 9.80 3.13 -4.37
C LEU A 119 9.91 4.63 -4.03
N ARG A 120 10.17 5.50 -5.02
CA ARG A 120 10.17 6.96 -4.82
C ARG A 120 8.82 7.48 -4.37
N ALA A 121 7.72 6.96 -4.92
CA ALA A 121 6.36 7.33 -4.53
C ALA A 121 6.07 7.01 -3.05
N ALA A 122 6.63 5.92 -2.52
CA ALA A 122 6.50 5.52 -1.11
C ALA A 122 7.54 6.14 -0.16
N THR A 123 8.51 6.90 -0.66
CA THR A 123 9.61 7.45 0.15
C THR A 123 9.78 8.95 -0.10
N LEU A 124 10.68 9.33 -1.01
CA LEU A 124 11.08 10.70 -1.24
C LEU A 124 9.92 11.61 -1.65
N ASN A 125 9.04 11.14 -2.54
CA ASN A 125 7.95 11.99 -3.04
C ASN A 125 7.01 12.42 -1.90
N GLY A 126 6.67 11.50 -0.99
CA GLY A 126 5.85 11.81 0.19
C GLY A 126 6.57 12.75 1.15
N ALA A 127 7.87 12.53 1.39
CA ALA A 127 8.67 13.39 2.25
C ALA A 127 8.76 14.83 1.70
N THR A 128 8.99 14.99 0.40
CA THR A 128 9.03 16.30 -0.27
C THR A 128 7.66 16.97 -0.24
N PHE A 129 6.58 16.23 -0.51
CA PHE A 129 5.22 16.78 -0.46
C PHE A 129 4.85 17.30 0.94
N MET A 130 5.27 16.59 1.99
CA MET A 130 5.03 16.99 3.38
C MET A 130 6.03 18.03 3.92
N GLY A 131 7.06 18.42 3.15
CA GLY A 131 8.10 19.36 3.59
C GLY A 131 9.03 18.80 4.67
N VAL A 132 9.24 17.48 4.69
CA VAL A 132 10.11 16.78 5.66
C VAL A 132 11.27 16.04 5.01
N ASP A 133 11.54 16.30 3.73
CA ASP A 133 12.63 15.67 2.97
C ASP A 133 14.01 16.06 3.49
N ALA A 134 14.16 17.17 4.22
CA ALA A 134 15.41 17.48 4.94
C ALA A 134 15.79 16.42 5.99
N ARG A 135 14.81 15.68 6.53
CA ARG A 135 14.99 14.68 7.60
C ARG A 135 14.59 13.26 7.20
N SER A 136 13.79 13.06 6.15
CA SER A 136 13.26 11.74 5.77
C SER A 136 13.22 11.53 4.25
N GLY A 137 12.72 10.37 3.81
CA GLY A 137 12.46 10.04 2.41
C GLY A 137 13.67 9.61 1.57
N SER A 138 14.90 9.78 2.06
CA SER A 138 16.11 9.25 1.41
C SER A 138 17.19 8.90 2.42
N ILE A 139 18.19 8.15 1.98
CA ILE A 139 19.37 7.81 2.79
C ILE A 139 20.44 8.87 2.55
N ALA A 140 20.75 9.66 3.58
CA ALA A 140 21.82 10.64 3.58
C ALA A 140 22.25 10.94 5.03
N GLU A 141 23.49 11.39 5.22
CA GLU A 141 23.97 11.87 6.52
C GLU A 141 23.10 13.03 7.02
N GLY A 142 22.88 13.08 8.34
CA GLY A 142 22.04 14.11 8.99
C GLY A 142 20.53 13.84 8.96
N LYS A 143 20.06 12.80 8.26
CA LYS A 143 18.63 12.40 8.24
C LYS A 143 18.29 11.41 9.35
N ASP A 144 16.99 11.26 9.62
CA ASP A 144 16.47 10.26 10.55
C ASP A 144 16.84 8.85 10.08
N ALA A 145 17.35 8.03 11.01
CA ALA A 145 17.73 6.65 10.74
C ALA A 145 16.49 5.73 10.68
N ASP A 146 15.69 5.91 9.63
CA ASP A 146 14.53 5.09 9.27
C ASP A 146 14.82 4.31 7.98
N LEU A 147 15.05 2.99 8.12
CA LEU A 147 15.51 2.12 7.04
C LEU A 147 14.73 0.81 7.01
N VAL A 148 14.51 0.25 5.82
CA VAL A 148 14.03 -1.12 5.64
C VAL A 148 15.10 -1.91 4.90
N LEU A 149 15.58 -2.98 5.52
CA LEU A 149 16.58 -3.88 4.92
C LEU A 149 15.85 -5.06 4.28
N LEU A 150 16.17 -5.36 3.02
CA LEU A 150 15.53 -6.42 2.25
C LEU A 150 16.53 -7.53 1.91
N THR A 151 16.08 -8.78 1.88
CA THR A 151 16.91 -9.93 1.47
C THR A 151 16.96 -10.13 -0.05
N ALA A 152 16.22 -9.34 -0.82
CA ALA A 152 16.18 -9.40 -2.27
C ALA A 152 15.98 -8.00 -2.88
N ASN A 153 16.44 -7.82 -4.12
CA ASN A 153 16.45 -6.53 -4.79
C ASN A 153 15.03 -6.10 -5.25
N PRO A 154 14.46 -5.00 -4.72
CA PRO A 154 13.14 -4.52 -5.14
C PRO A 154 13.15 -3.87 -6.53
N LEU A 155 14.31 -3.55 -7.10
CA LEU A 155 14.42 -2.97 -8.43
C LEU A 155 14.25 -4.00 -9.55
N THR A 156 14.51 -5.28 -9.26
CA THR A 156 14.28 -6.37 -10.22
C THR A 156 12.85 -6.90 -10.14
N ASP A 157 12.27 -6.89 -8.94
CA ASP A 157 10.88 -7.26 -8.68
C ASP A 157 10.38 -6.50 -7.44
N ILE A 158 9.40 -5.61 -7.63
CA ILE A 158 8.87 -4.76 -6.57
C ILE A 158 8.24 -5.57 -5.42
N THR A 159 7.83 -6.81 -5.66
CA THR A 159 7.28 -7.69 -4.60
C THR A 159 8.35 -8.08 -3.57
N ASN A 160 9.63 -7.94 -3.90
CA ASN A 160 10.74 -8.15 -2.96
C ASN A 160 10.71 -7.15 -1.79
N THR A 161 9.93 -6.07 -1.85
CA THR A 161 9.69 -5.18 -0.70
C THR A 161 9.08 -5.92 0.51
N ARG A 162 8.42 -7.07 0.30
CA ARG A 162 7.90 -7.93 1.38
C ARG A 162 8.97 -8.79 2.05
N LYS A 163 10.15 -8.95 1.45
CA LYS A 163 11.25 -9.79 1.94
C LYS A 163 12.14 -9.02 2.93
N ILE A 164 11.53 -8.56 4.01
CA ILE A 164 12.16 -7.73 5.03
C ILE A 164 13.09 -8.60 5.90
N ALA A 165 14.34 -8.16 6.06
CA ALA A 165 15.32 -8.75 6.96
C ALA A 165 15.31 -8.04 8.33
N ALA A 166 15.18 -6.73 8.30
CA ALA A 166 15.14 -5.87 9.48
C ALA A 166 14.55 -4.50 9.14
N VAL A 167 14.10 -3.80 10.18
CA VAL A 167 13.69 -2.40 10.12
C VAL A 167 14.53 -1.61 11.10
N VAL A 168 15.11 -0.49 10.68
CA VAL A 168 15.64 0.51 11.59
C VAL A 168 14.60 1.59 11.70
N SER A 169 14.17 1.95 12.91
CA SER A 169 13.30 3.11 13.11
C SER A 169 13.84 3.98 14.23
N ARG A 170 14.01 5.26 13.94
CA ARG A 170 14.62 6.26 14.83
C ARG A 170 15.95 5.76 15.42
N GLY A 171 16.78 5.15 14.57
CA GLY A 171 18.09 4.60 14.95
C GLY A 171 18.06 3.27 15.70
N LYS A 172 16.89 2.73 16.04
CA LYS A 172 16.75 1.43 16.70
C LYS A 172 16.53 0.32 15.68
N LEU A 173 17.38 -0.70 15.72
CA LEU A 173 17.25 -1.91 14.91
C LEU A 173 16.15 -2.83 15.48
N TYR A 174 15.29 -3.29 14.58
CA TYR A 174 14.29 -4.34 14.79
C TYR A 174 14.58 -5.48 13.83
N THR A 175 15.07 -6.59 14.38
CA THR A 175 15.35 -7.81 13.62
C THR A 175 14.06 -8.51 13.20
N GLN A 176 14.14 -9.46 12.27
CA GLN A 176 13.00 -10.32 11.92
C GLN A 176 12.35 -10.98 13.16
N ALA A 177 13.16 -11.36 14.16
CA ALA A 177 12.65 -11.92 15.41
C ALA A 177 11.89 -10.88 16.25
N ASP A 178 12.37 -9.63 16.30
CA ASP A 178 11.66 -8.53 16.97
C ASP A 178 10.31 -8.25 16.30
N LEU A 179 10.29 -8.16 14.97
CA LEU A 179 9.08 -7.94 14.18
C LEU A 179 8.07 -9.08 14.40
N GLY A 180 8.54 -10.32 14.42
CA GLY A 180 7.72 -11.50 14.72
C GLY A 180 7.12 -11.44 16.12
N ARG A 181 7.88 -11.03 17.14
CA ARG A 181 7.36 -10.81 18.51
C ARG A 181 6.32 -9.70 18.56
N MET A 182 6.52 -8.59 17.84
CA MET A 182 5.56 -7.49 17.78
C MET A 182 4.23 -7.94 17.16
N LEU A 183 4.28 -8.68 16.04
CA LEU A 183 3.08 -9.24 15.41
C LEU A 183 2.37 -10.24 16.33
N ALA A 184 3.12 -11.11 17.00
CA ALA A 184 2.54 -12.05 17.96
C ALA A 184 1.84 -11.33 19.13
N ALA A 185 2.39 -10.20 19.60
CA ALA A 185 1.85 -9.43 20.72
C ALA A 185 0.52 -8.70 20.40
N ILE A 186 0.19 -8.51 19.12
CA ILE A 186 -1.06 -7.87 18.67
C ILE A 186 -2.08 -8.88 18.15
N LYS A 187 -1.72 -10.17 18.03
CA LYS A 187 -2.61 -11.20 17.52
C LYS A 187 -3.76 -11.45 18.50
N ASN A 188 -5.00 -11.21 18.06
CA ASN A 188 -6.24 -11.39 18.82
C ASN A 188 -6.24 -10.75 20.23
N LYS A 189 -5.93 -9.45 20.31
CA LYS A 189 -6.47 -8.58 21.38
C LYS A 189 -7.85 -8.07 21.00
#